data_AF-A0A962HXE8-F1
#
_entry.id   AF-A0A962HXE8-F1
#
_cell.length_a   1.000
_cell.length_b   1.000
_cell.length_c   1.000
_cell.angle_alpha   90.00
_cell.angle_beta   90.00
_cell.angle_gamma   90.00
#
_symmetry.space_group_name_H-M   'P 1'
#
loop_
_entity.id
_entity.type
_entity.pdbx_description
1 polymer ?
#
loop_
_entity_poly.entity_id
_entity_poly.type
_entity_poly.pdbx_seq_one_letter_code
_entity_poly.pdbx_strand_id
1 'polypeptide(L)'
;MSRIFACALAAACIVGPLFSTPSPAASVENSAATLFDAEVARSREFLADMMRGGIDVPVPKDVGGGATHEQHKENYRAIYEAGQLYRLFGDRRYLDFSRSMLLAYAELYPTLGPHPARANEHSGRLFWQVLNDAVWLVNAIQGYELIRGDLTEPDREKIDRLFRQVADFLSIESVDTFDRIHNHATWATAGVGMTGYVLGDRSLVERALKGSRQDGSAGFLRQIDVLLSPDGYYAEGPYYQRYALWPFMVFANAIEKHDPQVEIFKRRGGVLLQAVRTAIDLTYNSHFLPLNDALKEKGLDT
;
A
#
# COMPACT_ATOMS: atom_id res chain seq x y z
N MET A 1 -13.93 13.65 4.35
CA MET A 1 -12.48 13.90 4.53
C MET A 1 -11.86 12.66 5.16
N SER A 2 -11.38 11.71 4.35
CA SER A 2 -10.72 10.50 4.84
C SER A 2 -9.28 10.81 5.25
N ARG A 3 -8.97 10.69 6.54
CA ARG A 3 -7.61 10.62 7.07
C ARG A 3 -7.26 9.14 7.18
N ILE A 4 -6.28 8.68 6.40
CA ILE A 4 -5.78 7.29 6.45
C ILE A 4 -4.47 7.35 7.22
N PHE A 5 -4.44 6.86 8.46
CA PHE A 5 -3.20 6.71 9.22
C PHE A 5 -2.58 5.36 8.90
N ALA A 6 -1.37 5.36 8.32
CA ALA A 6 -0.58 4.14 8.16
C ALA A 6 0.09 3.78 9.50
N CYS A 7 -0.46 2.80 10.23
CA CYS A 7 0.23 2.20 11.38
C CYS A 7 1.26 1.18 10.89
N ALA A 8 2.56 1.49 11.03
CA ALA A 8 3.62 0.49 10.96
C ALA A 8 3.63 -0.33 12.26
N LEU A 9 3.38 -1.63 12.18
CA LEU A 9 3.52 -2.53 13.33
C LEU A 9 5.01 -2.85 13.57
N ALA A 10 5.48 -2.62 14.80
CA ALA A 10 6.70 -3.22 15.31
C ALA A 10 6.42 -4.66 15.76
N ALA A 11 7.03 -5.65 15.12
CA ALA A 11 7.04 -7.03 15.60
C ALA A 11 8.14 -7.19 16.65
N ALA A 12 7.78 -7.23 17.93
CA ALA A 12 8.69 -7.61 19.00
C ALA A 12 8.62 -9.14 19.21
N CYS A 13 9.72 -9.83 18.95
CA CYS A 13 9.92 -11.22 19.38
C CYS A 13 10.02 -11.29 20.91
N ILE A 14 9.15 -12.05 21.57
CA ILE A 14 9.29 -12.36 23.00
C ILE A 14 9.69 -13.84 23.13
N VAL A 15 10.90 -14.07 23.63
CA VAL A 15 11.35 -15.34 24.21
C VAL A 15 11.31 -15.15 25.73
N GLY A 16 10.62 -16.03 26.47
CA GLY A 16 10.41 -15.97 27.93
C GLY A 16 11.69 -16.16 28.78
N PRO A 17 11.61 -16.24 30.14
CA PRO A 17 10.77 -17.26 30.82
C PRO A 17 10.15 -16.92 32.21
N LEU A 18 9.14 -17.74 32.56
CA LEU A 18 8.77 -18.37 33.86
C LEU A 18 8.65 -17.56 35.20
N PHE A 19 7.44 -17.70 35.78
CA PHE A 19 6.99 -17.50 37.16
C PHE A 19 6.89 -16.07 37.73
N SER A 20 5.65 -15.57 37.85
CA SER A 20 5.19 -14.76 38.98
C SER A 20 3.66 -14.89 39.14
N THR A 21 3.23 -15.21 40.35
CA THR A 21 1.82 -15.31 40.76
C THR A 21 1.14 -13.94 40.75
N PRO A 22 -0.14 -13.82 40.35
CA PRO A 22 -0.85 -12.54 40.41
C PRO A 22 -1.33 -12.24 41.83
N SER A 23 -0.92 -11.10 42.38
CA SER A 23 -1.58 -10.48 43.55
C SER A 23 -2.69 -9.55 43.04
N PRO A 24 -3.87 -9.47 43.69
CA PRO A 24 -5.02 -8.74 43.17
C PRO A 24 -4.85 -7.25 43.47
N ALA A 25 -4.40 -6.48 42.48
CA ALA A 25 -4.37 -5.03 42.56
C ALA A 25 -5.56 -4.45 41.80
N ALA A 26 -6.52 -3.97 42.60
CA ALA A 26 -7.44 -2.86 42.37
C ALA A 26 -7.86 -2.57 40.91
N SER A 27 -9.15 -2.82 40.65
CA SER A 27 -9.91 -2.23 39.56
C SER A 27 -9.81 -0.70 39.60
N VAL A 28 -8.99 -0.14 38.71
CA VAL A 28 -9.12 1.24 38.25
C VAL A 28 -9.44 1.15 36.76
N GLU A 29 -10.70 0.83 36.44
CA GLU A 29 -11.24 1.00 35.09
C GLU A 29 -11.43 2.49 34.83
N ASN A 30 -10.37 3.13 34.35
CA ASN A 30 -10.49 4.33 33.55
C ASN A 30 -9.23 4.50 32.68
N SER A 31 -8.98 3.55 31.77
CA SER A 31 -7.98 3.77 30.73
C SER A 31 -8.66 4.51 29.58
N ALA A 32 -8.33 5.80 29.40
CA ALA A 32 -8.63 6.49 28.15
C ALA A 32 -8.13 5.63 26.97
N ALA A 33 -8.97 5.46 25.94
CA ALA A 33 -8.62 4.68 24.75
C ALA A 33 -7.26 5.14 24.20
N THR A 34 -6.35 4.19 23.93
CA THR A 34 -5.06 4.52 23.34
C THR A 34 -5.25 5.03 21.91
N LEU A 35 -4.23 5.69 21.33
CA LEU A 35 -4.27 6.07 19.91
C LEU A 35 -4.47 4.85 18.99
N PHE A 36 -3.96 3.68 19.40
CA PHE A 36 -4.18 2.42 18.71
C PHE A 36 -5.64 1.98 18.77
N ASP A 37 -6.26 2.00 19.95
CA ASP A 37 -7.67 1.65 20.11
C ASP A 37 -8.58 2.58 19.30
N ALA A 38 -8.23 3.87 19.23
CA ALA A 38 -8.95 4.85 18.42
C ALA A 38 -8.85 4.57 16.91
N GLU A 39 -7.68 4.14 16.41
CA GLU A 39 -7.53 3.75 15.00
C GLU A 39 -8.29 2.46 14.68
N VAL A 40 -8.20 1.46 15.56
CA VAL A 40 -8.99 0.22 15.42
C VAL A 40 -10.49 0.53 15.39
N ALA A 41 -10.97 1.42 16.26
CA ALA A 41 -12.38 1.83 16.28
C ALA A 41 -12.79 2.51 14.96
N ARG A 42 -11.96 3.42 14.42
CA ARG A 42 -12.20 4.06 13.12
C ARG A 42 -12.27 3.05 11.98
N SER A 43 -11.35 2.09 11.92
CA SER A 43 -11.38 1.06 10.87
C SER A 43 -12.60 0.15 10.98
N ARG A 44 -13.01 -0.21 12.21
CA ARG A 44 -14.22 -0.99 12.43
C ARG A 44 -15.47 -0.25 11.98
N GLU A 45 -15.58 1.05 12.28
CA GLU A 45 -16.69 1.89 11.83
C GLU A 45 -16.73 2.01 10.31
N PHE A 46 -15.60 2.35 9.68
CA PHE A 46 -15.48 2.43 8.23
C PHE A 46 -15.88 1.12 7.54
N LEU A 47 -15.38 -0.03 8.01
CA LEU A 47 -15.74 -1.32 7.43
C LEU A 47 -17.18 -1.72 7.72
N ALA A 48 -17.73 -1.37 8.88
CA ALA A 48 -19.14 -1.60 9.16
C ALA A 48 -20.03 -0.84 8.16
N ASP A 49 -19.65 0.37 7.78
CA ASP A 49 -20.37 1.18 6.78
C ASP A 49 -20.26 0.55 5.39
N MET A 50 -19.04 0.21 4.96
CA MET A 50 -18.79 -0.49 3.69
C MET A 50 -19.56 -1.81 3.59
N MET A 51 -19.53 -2.63 4.64
CA MET A 51 -20.24 -3.90 4.69
C MET A 51 -21.76 -3.75 4.66
N ARG A 52 -22.32 -2.67 5.23
CA ARG A 52 -23.76 -2.35 5.12
C ARG A 52 -24.14 -1.91 3.70
N GLY A 53 -23.25 -1.21 3.00
CA GLY A 53 -23.42 -0.85 1.59
C GLY A 53 -23.34 -2.05 0.64
N GLY A 54 -22.65 -3.11 1.05
CA GLY A 54 -22.44 -4.31 0.24
C GLY A 54 -21.19 -4.22 -0.64
N ILE A 55 -21.06 -5.16 -1.58
CA ILE A 55 -19.93 -5.18 -2.51
C ILE A 55 -20.28 -4.30 -3.72
N ASP A 56 -19.66 -3.12 -3.79
CA ASP A 56 -19.77 -2.21 -4.93
C ASP A 56 -18.43 -2.08 -5.65
N VAL A 57 -18.32 -2.72 -6.81
CA VAL A 57 -17.16 -2.63 -7.71
C VAL A 57 -17.67 -2.10 -9.06
N PRO A 58 -17.83 -0.77 -9.20
CA PRO A 58 -18.45 -0.20 -10.38
C PRO A 58 -17.53 -0.29 -11.60
N VAL A 59 -18.11 -0.26 -12.80
CA VAL A 59 -17.32 -0.10 -14.04
C VAL A 59 -16.69 1.30 -14.05
N PRO A 60 -15.37 1.44 -14.28
CA PRO A 60 -14.68 2.73 -14.24
C PRO A 60 -15.25 3.74 -15.25
N LYS A 61 -15.44 4.98 -14.80
CA LYS A 61 -16.05 6.04 -15.61
C LYS A 61 -15.47 7.43 -15.37
N ASP A 62 -15.28 7.80 -14.11
CA ASP A 62 -15.04 9.18 -13.71
C ASP A 62 -13.55 9.48 -13.46
N VAL A 63 -13.16 10.74 -13.62
CA VAL A 63 -11.81 11.22 -13.28
C VAL A 63 -11.61 11.32 -11.76
N GLY A 64 -10.41 11.75 -11.33
CA GLY A 64 -10.10 12.03 -9.93
C GLY A 64 -11.17 12.87 -9.23
N GLY A 65 -11.63 12.41 -8.06
CA GLY A 65 -12.71 13.04 -7.29
C GLY A 65 -14.13 12.69 -7.75
N GLY A 66 -14.30 11.96 -8.87
CA GLY A 66 -15.59 11.45 -9.32
C GLY A 66 -16.04 10.18 -8.60
N ALA A 67 -17.30 9.79 -8.78
CA ALA A 67 -17.94 8.72 -8.00
C ALA A 67 -17.22 7.38 -8.11
N THR A 68 -16.99 6.87 -9.33
CA THR A 68 -16.31 5.57 -9.54
C THR A 68 -14.85 5.60 -9.08
N HIS A 69 -14.18 6.76 -9.20
CA HIS A 69 -12.82 6.95 -8.72
C HIS A 69 -12.75 6.86 -7.18
N GLU A 70 -13.62 7.59 -6.48
CA GLU A 70 -13.64 7.56 -5.01
C GLU A 70 -14.12 6.21 -4.48
N GLN A 71 -15.08 5.55 -5.13
CA GLN A 71 -15.52 4.20 -4.74
C GLN A 71 -14.37 3.19 -4.82
N HIS A 72 -13.58 3.19 -5.90
CA HIS A 72 -12.42 2.30 -5.97
C HIS A 72 -11.33 2.63 -4.95
N LYS A 73 -11.24 3.89 -4.49
CA LYS A 73 -10.36 4.27 -3.38
C LYS A 73 -10.84 3.73 -2.05
N GLU A 74 -12.13 3.83 -1.78
CA GLU A 74 -12.74 3.23 -0.60
C GLU A 74 -12.58 1.70 -0.63
N ASN A 75 -12.72 1.07 -1.79
CA ASN A 75 -12.56 -0.38 -1.93
C ASN A 75 -11.15 -0.87 -1.61
N TYR A 76 -10.08 -0.25 -2.14
CA TYR A 76 -8.73 -0.71 -1.81
C TYR A 76 -8.41 -0.47 -0.33
N ARG A 77 -8.95 0.60 0.26
CA ARG A 77 -8.82 0.89 1.69
C ARG A 77 -9.54 -0.19 2.50
N ALA A 78 -10.75 -0.57 2.08
CA ALA A 78 -11.54 -1.58 2.75
C ALA A 78 -10.90 -2.97 2.65
N ILE A 79 -10.32 -3.34 1.51
CA ILE A 79 -9.54 -4.59 1.37
C ILE A 79 -8.36 -4.58 2.34
N TYR A 80 -7.59 -3.49 2.38
CA TYR A 80 -6.46 -3.35 3.30
C TYR A 80 -6.90 -3.48 4.77
N GLU A 81 -7.82 -2.62 5.22
CA GLU A 81 -8.27 -2.59 6.61
C GLU A 81 -8.95 -3.90 7.04
N ALA A 82 -9.72 -4.54 6.15
CA ALA A 82 -10.35 -5.83 6.45
C ALA A 82 -9.31 -6.92 6.69
N GLY A 83 -8.25 -6.98 5.87
CA GLY A 83 -7.12 -7.87 6.10
C GLY A 83 -6.45 -7.63 7.45
N GLN A 84 -6.19 -6.35 7.79
CA GLN A 84 -5.57 -5.97 9.07
C GLN A 84 -6.45 -6.39 10.27
N LEU A 85 -7.74 -6.07 10.25
CA LEU A 85 -8.66 -6.43 11.33
C LEU A 85 -8.85 -7.95 11.45
N TYR A 86 -8.92 -8.66 10.32
CA TYR A 86 -8.94 -10.12 10.32
C TYR A 86 -7.69 -10.69 10.98
N ARG A 87 -6.50 -10.20 10.62
CA ARG A 87 -5.24 -10.65 11.20
C ARG A 87 -5.16 -10.43 12.71
N LEU A 88 -5.67 -9.29 13.19
CA LEU A 88 -5.62 -8.90 14.61
C LEU A 88 -6.65 -9.65 15.47
N PHE A 89 -7.86 -9.86 14.96
CA PHE A 89 -8.99 -10.32 15.78
C PHE A 89 -9.59 -11.67 15.36
N GLY A 90 -9.25 -12.18 14.18
CA GLY A 90 -9.75 -13.47 13.67
C GLY A 90 -11.22 -13.48 13.26
N ASP A 91 -11.90 -12.33 13.21
CA ASP A 91 -13.30 -12.25 12.82
C ASP A 91 -13.46 -12.48 11.31
N ARG A 92 -14.02 -13.65 10.96
CA ARG A 92 -14.18 -14.10 9.56
C ARG A 92 -15.02 -13.16 8.71
N ARG A 93 -15.85 -12.29 9.28
CA ARG A 93 -16.63 -11.33 8.51
C ARG A 93 -15.76 -10.39 7.69
N TYR A 94 -14.58 -10.02 8.21
CA TYR A 94 -13.62 -9.19 7.47
C TYR A 94 -12.94 -9.95 6.33
N LEU A 95 -12.57 -11.22 6.57
CA LEU A 95 -12.07 -12.12 5.53
C LEU A 95 -13.09 -12.28 4.41
N ASP A 96 -14.34 -12.61 4.76
CA ASP A 96 -15.40 -12.89 3.79
C ASP A 96 -15.73 -11.63 2.96
N PHE A 97 -15.75 -10.46 3.59
CA PHE A 97 -15.93 -9.18 2.88
C PHE A 97 -14.80 -8.89 1.90
N SER A 98 -13.54 -8.98 2.33
CA SER A 98 -12.38 -8.76 1.46
C SER A 98 -12.32 -9.79 0.32
N ARG A 99 -12.64 -11.06 0.60
CA ARG A 99 -12.75 -12.11 -0.41
C ARG A 99 -13.78 -11.75 -1.47
N SER A 100 -15.00 -11.39 -1.07
CA SER A 100 -16.07 -11.05 -2.01
C SER A 100 -15.75 -9.82 -2.85
N MET A 101 -15.13 -8.79 -2.26
CA MET A 101 -14.66 -7.61 -2.99
C MET A 101 -13.62 -7.99 -4.07
N LEU A 102 -12.62 -8.80 -3.70
CA LEU A 102 -11.57 -9.24 -4.63
C LEU A 102 -12.11 -10.15 -5.74
N LEU A 103 -13.10 -11.01 -5.45
CA LEU A 103 -13.76 -11.83 -6.47
C LEU A 103 -14.55 -10.97 -7.47
N ALA A 104 -15.24 -9.92 -7.00
CA ALA A 104 -15.93 -8.98 -7.89
C ALA A 104 -14.93 -8.23 -8.79
N TYR A 105 -13.76 -7.83 -8.27
CA TYR A 105 -12.69 -7.31 -9.11
C TYR A 105 -12.14 -8.36 -10.09
N ALA A 106 -12.01 -9.63 -9.68
CA ALA A 106 -11.53 -10.70 -10.55
C ALA A 106 -12.49 -10.99 -11.72
N GLU A 107 -13.78 -10.72 -11.55
CA GLU A 107 -14.78 -10.79 -12.61
C GLU A 107 -14.75 -9.56 -13.53
N LEU A 108 -14.61 -8.35 -12.96
CA LEU A 108 -14.61 -7.09 -13.72
C LEU A 108 -13.31 -6.84 -14.49
N TYR A 109 -12.15 -6.99 -13.85
CA TYR A 109 -10.87 -6.50 -14.37
C TYR A 109 -10.51 -7.06 -15.77
N PRO A 110 -10.76 -8.34 -16.10
CA PRO A 110 -10.49 -8.87 -17.43
C PRO A 110 -11.29 -8.20 -18.56
N THR A 111 -12.40 -7.52 -18.26
CA THR A 111 -13.23 -6.84 -19.26
C THR A 111 -12.80 -5.40 -19.50
N LEU A 112 -11.83 -4.88 -18.74
CA LEU A 112 -11.42 -3.48 -18.79
C LEU A 112 -10.33 -3.25 -19.85
N GLY A 113 -10.59 -2.28 -20.73
CA GLY A 113 -9.56 -1.65 -21.57
C GLY A 113 -8.98 -0.39 -20.89
N PRO A 114 -8.36 0.52 -21.67
CA PRO A 114 -7.97 1.82 -21.16
C PRO A 114 -9.18 2.58 -20.57
N HIS A 115 -8.97 3.25 -19.45
CA HIS A 115 -10.01 4.01 -18.77
C HIS A 115 -10.71 5.01 -19.72
N PRO A 116 -12.06 5.10 -19.73
CA PRO A 116 -12.79 5.91 -20.70
C PRO A 116 -12.52 7.42 -20.57
N ALA A 117 -12.21 7.90 -19.37
CA ALA A 117 -11.86 9.30 -19.10
C ALA A 117 -10.34 9.59 -19.14
N ARG A 118 -9.55 8.81 -19.89
CA ARG A 118 -8.10 9.02 -20.01
C ARG A 118 -7.76 10.39 -20.60
N ALA A 119 -6.77 11.05 -20.01
CA ALA A 119 -6.25 12.33 -20.50
C ALA A 119 -4.98 12.20 -21.37
N ASN A 120 -4.27 11.07 -21.27
CA ASN A 120 -3.04 10.79 -22.01
C ASN A 120 -2.75 9.28 -22.04
N GLU A 121 -1.59 8.90 -22.59
CA GLU A 121 -1.14 7.51 -22.74
C GLU A 121 -0.80 6.81 -21.39
N HIS A 122 -0.66 7.55 -20.28
CA HIS A 122 -0.46 6.99 -18.93
C HIS A 122 -1.80 6.72 -18.22
N SER A 123 -2.76 6.20 -18.98
CA SER A 123 -4.08 5.82 -18.49
C SER A 123 -4.01 4.57 -17.63
N GLY A 124 -4.82 4.52 -16.58
CA GLY A 124 -5.11 3.28 -15.86
C GLY A 124 -6.19 2.46 -16.55
N ARG A 125 -6.61 1.37 -15.89
CA ARG A 125 -7.82 0.61 -16.22
C ARG A 125 -8.93 0.88 -15.22
N LEU A 126 -8.63 0.77 -13.93
CA LEU A 126 -9.55 1.10 -12.84
C LEU A 126 -9.67 2.60 -12.62
N PHE A 127 -8.61 3.34 -12.91
CA PHE A 127 -8.57 4.78 -12.70
C PHE A 127 -8.14 5.51 -13.97
N TRP A 128 -8.48 6.79 -14.05
CA TRP A 128 -8.13 7.65 -15.19
C TRP A 128 -6.62 7.83 -15.40
N GLN A 129 -5.79 7.55 -14.38
CA GLN A 129 -4.33 7.56 -14.42
C GLN A 129 -3.76 6.28 -13.81
N VAL A 130 -2.71 5.75 -14.44
CA VAL A 130 -2.05 4.50 -14.03
C VAL A 130 -1.48 4.54 -12.60
N LEU A 131 -1.20 5.74 -12.08
CA LEU A 131 -0.75 5.94 -10.70
C LEU A 131 -1.74 5.34 -9.70
N ASN A 132 -3.05 5.56 -9.88
CA ASN A 132 -4.05 5.09 -8.93
C ASN A 132 -4.28 3.58 -9.03
N ASP A 133 -4.10 2.96 -10.20
CA ASP A 133 -4.07 1.49 -10.33
C ASP A 133 -2.91 0.90 -9.51
N ALA A 134 -1.74 1.56 -9.48
CA ALA A 134 -0.63 1.15 -8.63
C ALA A 134 -0.91 1.34 -7.13
N VAL A 135 -1.57 2.44 -6.74
CA VAL A 135 -2.01 2.66 -5.35
C VAL A 135 -3.02 1.60 -4.92
N TRP A 136 -3.97 1.24 -5.80
CA TRP A 136 -4.91 0.15 -5.56
C TRP A 136 -4.15 -1.16 -5.36
N LEU A 137 -3.17 -1.47 -6.21
CA LEU A 137 -2.40 -2.71 -6.10
C LEU A 137 -1.64 -2.79 -4.76
N VAL A 138 -0.95 -1.71 -4.36
CA VAL A 138 -0.20 -1.67 -3.09
C VAL A 138 -1.10 -1.90 -1.88
N ASN A 139 -2.31 -1.32 -1.86
CA ASN A 139 -3.24 -1.52 -0.74
C ASN A 139 -3.91 -2.89 -0.77
N ALA A 140 -4.45 -3.28 -1.94
CA ALA A 140 -5.20 -4.51 -2.09
C ALA A 140 -4.33 -5.76 -1.86
N ILE A 141 -3.06 -5.75 -2.30
CA ILE A 141 -2.17 -6.90 -2.12
C ILE A 141 -1.80 -7.14 -0.65
N GLN A 142 -1.69 -6.09 0.16
CA GLN A 142 -1.45 -6.20 1.61
C GLN A 142 -2.65 -6.82 2.32
N GLY A 143 -3.87 -6.35 2.01
CA GLY A 143 -5.08 -6.95 2.54
C GLY A 143 -5.21 -8.42 2.14
N TYR A 144 -4.93 -8.72 0.87
CA TYR A 144 -4.97 -10.09 0.35
C TYR A 144 -3.94 -11.00 1.02
N GLU A 145 -2.70 -10.57 1.22
CA GLU A 145 -1.65 -11.35 1.91
C GLU A 145 -2.18 -11.93 3.23
N LEU A 146 -2.94 -11.12 4.00
CA LEU A 146 -3.42 -11.47 5.32
C LEU A 146 -4.61 -12.43 5.33
N ILE A 147 -5.34 -12.57 4.23
CA ILE A 147 -6.49 -13.50 4.12
C ILE A 147 -6.19 -14.71 3.23
N ARG A 148 -5.20 -14.62 2.33
CA ARG A 148 -4.94 -15.58 1.25
C ARG A 148 -4.79 -17.01 1.74
N GLY A 149 -4.16 -17.21 2.91
CA GLY A 149 -3.93 -18.52 3.50
C GLY A 149 -5.20 -19.27 3.91
N ASP A 150 -6.29 -18.55 4.19
CA ASP A 150 -7.55 -19.08 4.71
C ASP A 150 -8.67 -19.14 3.66
N LEU A 151 -8.34 -18.83 2.40
CA LEU A 151 -9.25 -18.93 1.26
C LEU A 151 -9.30 -20.36 0.72
N THR A 152 -10.44 -20.68 0.08
CA THR A 152 -10.53 -21.89 -0.74
C THR A 152 -9.59 -21.78 -1.93
N GLU A 153 -9.09 -22.92 -2.42
CA GLU A 153 -8.23 -22.96 -3.59
C GLU A 153 -8.88 -22.32 -4.84
N PRO A 154 -10.15 -22.60 -5.19
CA PRO A 154 -10.79 -21.96 -6.34
C PRO A 154 -10.88 -20.42 -6.24
N ASP A 155 -11.14 -19.86 -5.05
CA ASP A 155 -11.17 -18.41 -4.88
C ASP A 155 -9.76 -17.83 -4.97
N ARG A 156 -8.80 -18.48 -4.32
CA ARG A 156 -7.39 -18.08 -4.34
C ARG A 156 -6.84 -18.05 -5.76
N GLU A 157 -7.17 -19.03 -6.60
CA GLU A 157 -6.74 -19.05 -8.01
C GLU A 157 -7.31 -17.87 -8.82
N LYS A 158 -8.59 -17.54 -8.62
CA LYS A 158 -9.21 -16.39 -9.29
C LYS A 158 -8.56 -15.07 -8.88
N ILE A 159 -8.33 -14.90 -7.58
CA ILE A 159 -7.75 -13.67 -7.02
C ILE A 159 -6.26 -13.56 -7.36
N ASP A 160 -5.50 -14.66 -7.31
CA ASP A 160 -4.10 -14.69 -7.77
C ASP A 160 -4.00 -14.27 -9.25
N ARG A 161 -4.92 -14.73 -10.10
CA ARG A 161 -4.98 -14.33 -11.51
C ARG A 161 -5.27 -12.83 -11.67
N LEU A 162 -6.20 -12.27 -10.89
CA LEU A 162 -6.46 -10.82 -10.86
C LEU A 162 -5.17 -10.06 -10.57
N PHE A 163 -4.47 -10.39 -9.48
CA PHE A 163 -3.26 -9.67 -9.09
C PHE A 163 -2.13 -9.81 -10.12
N ARG A 164 -1.97 -10.97 -10.77
CA ARG A 164 -1.02 -11.13 -11.89
C ARG A 164 -1.37 -10.23 -13.06
N GLN A 165 -2.64 -10.13 -13.45
CA GLN A 165 -3.07 -9.25 -14.53
C GLN A 165 -2.83 -7.77 -14.22
N VAL A 166 -3.09 -7.33 -12.99
CA VAL A 166 -2.81 -5.96 -12.57
C VAL A 166 -1.30 -5.70 -12.58
N ALA A 167 -0.49 -6.64 -12.08
CA ALA A 167 0.96 -6.51 -12.07
C ALA A 167 1.56 -6.48 -13.49
N ASP A 168 1.06 -7.29 -14.41
CA ASP A 168 1.50 -7.29 -15.81
C ASP A 168 1.07 -6.01 -16.53
N PHE A 169 -0.14 -5.51 -16.29
CA PHE A 169 -0.57 -4.21 -16.81
C PHE A 169 0.37 -3.08 -16.36
N LEU A 170 0.71 -3.04 -15.07
CA LEU A 170 1.56 -1.98 -14.51
C LEU A 170 3.02 -2.09 -14.93
N SER A 171 3.53 -3.29 -15.24
CA SER A 171 4.98 -3.49 -15.46
C SER A 171 5.37 -3.85 -16.90
N ILE A 172 4.49 -4.48 -17.66
CA ILE A 172 4.74 -4.87 -19.06
C ILE A 172 4.02 -3.90 -19.99
N GLU A 173 2.71 -3.74 -19.82
CA GLU A 173 1.91 -2.89 -20.71
C GLU A 173 2.16 -1.40 -20.46
N SER A 174 2.48 -1.02 -19.21
CA SER A 174 2.76 0.35 -18.80
C SER A 174 4.26 0.61 -18.59
N VAL A 175 5.13 -0.06 -19.37
CA VAL A 175 6.60 0.00 -19.20
C VAL A 175 7.17 1.42 -19.20
N ASP A 176 6.60 2.31 -20.01
CA ASP A 176 6.99 3.73 -20.07
C ASP A 176 6.80 4.47 -18.75
N THR A 177 5.89 4.00 -17.89
CA THR A 177 5.74 4.48 -16.51
C THR A 177 6.61 3.68 -15.55
N PHE A 178 6.65 2.36 -15.72
CA PHE A 178 7.34 1.44 -14.81
C PHE A 178 8.85 1.67 -14.74
N ASP A 179 9.48 2.00 -15.87
CA ASP A 179 10.93 2.25 -15.96
C ASP A 179 11.31 3.73 -15.72
N ARG A 180 10.37 4.58 -15.30
CA ARG A 180 10.70 5.97 -14.93
C ARG A 180 11.46 6.05 -13.63
N ILE A 181 12.15 7.16 -13.48
CA ILE A 181 12.68 7.62 -12.19
C ILE A 181 11.75 8.74 -11.71
N HIS A 182 10.67 8.35 -11.03
CA HIS A 182 9.58 9.25 -10.66
C HIS A 182 8.65 8.57 -9.65
N ASN A 183 7.93 9.33 -8.81
CA ASN A 183 7.04 8.76 -7.79
C ASN A 183 6.01 7.74 -8.34
N HIS A 184 5.57 7.90 -9.60
CA HIS A 184 4.68 6.94 -10.27
C HIS A 184 5.31 5.54 -10.40
N ALA A 185 6.59 5.48 -10.78
CA ALA A 185 7.32 4.22 -10.86
C ALA A 185 7.55 3.64 -9.47
N THR A 186 7.75 4.46 -8.43
CA THR A 186 7.87 3.98 -7.04
C THR A 186 6.62 3.20 -6.63
N TRP A 187 5.43 3.74 -6.90
CA TRP A 187 4.16 3.06 -6.64
C TRP A 187 4.01 1.78 -7.46
N ALA A 188 4.29 1.84 -8.77
CA ALA A 188 4.13 0.69 -9.66
C ALA A 188 5.09 -0.46 -9.29
N THR A 189 6.37 -0.15 -9.08
CA THR A 189 7.38 -1.15 -8.65
C THR A 189 7.06 -1.73 -7.27
N ALA A 190 6.58 -0.92 -6.32
CA ALA A 190 6.13 -1.40 -5.01
C ALA A 190 4.99 -2.41 -5.15
N GLY A 191 3.90 -2.04 -5.85
CA GLY A 191 2.75 -2.93 -6.02
C GLY A 191 3.11 -4.24 -6.73
N VAL A 192 3.88 -4.17 -7.82
CA VAL A 192 4.31 -5.33 -8.60
C VAL A 192 5.23 -6.24 -7.78
N GLY A 193 6.19 -5.67 -7.06
CA GLY A 193 7.14 -6.44 -6.26
C GLY A 193 6.49 -7.10 -5.04
N MET A 194 5.61 -6.39 -4.33
CA MET A 194 4.81 -6.97 -3.24
C MET A 194 3.91 -8.10 -3.75
N THR A 195 3.33 -7.94 -4.94
CA THR A 195 2.57 -9.01 -5.61
C THR A 195 3.45 -10.23 -5.90
N GLY A 196 4.67 -10.01 -6.40
CA GLY A 196 5.65 -11.07 -6.58
C GLY A 196 5.91 -11.87 -5.31
N TYR A 197 6.12 -11.20 -4.17
CA TYR A 197 6.31 -11.90 -2.89
C TYR A 197 5.08 -12.68 -2.44
N VAL A 198 3.89 -12.08 -2.48
CA VAL A 198 2.64 -12.73 -2.03
C VAL A 198 2.28 -13.94 -2.89
N LEU A 199 2.57 -13.88 -4.19
CA LEU A 199 2.26 -14.95 -5.14
C LEU A 199 3.41 -15.95 -5.34
N GLY A 200 4.56 -15.74 -4.68
CA GLY A 200 5.76 -16.56 -4.87
C GLY A 200 6.35 -16.47 -6.29
N ASP A 201 6.14 -15.34 -6.98
CA ASP A 201 6.63 -15.11 -8.35
C ASP A 201 7.90 -14.27 -8.35
N ARG A 202 9.05 -14.95 -8.48
CA ARG A 202 10.36 -14.29 -8.49
C ARG A 202 10.54 -13.35 -9.69
N SER A 203 9.88 -13.62 -10.82
CA SER A 203 10.03 -12.79 -12.02
C SER A 203 9.45 -11.39 -11.80
N LEU A 204 8.33 -11.28 -11.08
CA LEU A 204 7.74 -10.00 -10.69
C LEU A 204 8.64 -9.24 -9.70
N VAL A 205 9.24 -9.96 -8.73
CA VAL A 205 10.18 -9.37 -7.76
C VAL A 205 11.40 -8.78 -8.47
N GLU A 206 12.06 -9.55 -9.33
CA GLU A 206 13.26 -9.08 -10.05
C GLU A 206 12.95 -7.91 -10.97
N ARG A 207 11.80 -7.95 -11.67
CA ARG A 207 11.32 -6.85 -12.52
C ARG A 207 11.09 -5.57 -11.70
N ALA A 208 10.46 -5.68 -10.54
CA ALA A 208 10.23 -4.55 -9.64
C ALA A 208 11.53 -3.97 -9.08
N LEU A 209 12.49 -4.81 -8.69
CA LEU A 209 13.75 -4.37 -8.09
C LEU A 209 14.68 -3.71 -9.12
N LYS A 210 14.76 -4.24 -10.35
CA LYS A 210 15.81 -3.92 -11.34
C LYS A 210 15.27 -3.33 -12.65
N GLY A 211 13.97 -3.06 -12.74
CA GLY A 211 13.31 -2.53 -13.94
C GLY A 211 12.90 -3.62 -14.94
N SER A 212 12.18 -3.23 -15.99
CA SER A 212 11.63 -4.14 -16.99
C SER A 212 12.70 -5.02 -17.67
N ARG A 213 13.88 -4.44 -17.91
CA ARG A 213 15.06 -5.11 -18.49
C ARG A 213 15.88 -5.92 -17.48
N GLN A 214 15.59 -5.78 -16.18
CA GLN A 214 16.31 -6.43 -15.08
C GLN A 214 17.82 -6.13 -15.03
N ASP A 215 18.25 -5.02 -15.63
CA ASP A 215 19.66 -4.59 -15.70
C ASP A 215 20.03 -3.56 -14.62
N GLY A 216 19.06 -3.12 -13.79
CA GLY A 216 19.26 -2.14 -12.74
C GLY A 216 19.31 -0.68 -13.22
N SER A 217 19.05 -0.43 -14.51
CA SER A 217 18.96 0.94 -15.06
C SER A 217 17.69 1.67 -14.65
N ALA A 218 16.66 0.93 -14.22
CA ALA A 218 15.41 1.41 -13.64
C ALA A 218 15.01 0.52 -12.43
N GLY A 219 13.77 0.63 -11.98
CA GLY A 219 13.24 -0.18 -10.88
C GLY A 219 13.50 0.41 -9.50
N PHE A 220 12.98 -0.26 -8.47
CA PHE A 220 12.92 0.23 -7.10
C PHE A 220 14.29 0.56 -6.51
N LEU A 221 15.30 -0.28 -6.74
CA LEU A 221 16.65 -0.05 -6.20
C LEU A 221 17.29 1.18 -6.83
N ARG A 222 17.10 1.38 -8.14
CA ARG A 222 17.59 2.56 -8.83
C ARG A 222 16.90 3.82 -8.33
N GLN A 223 15.58 3.77 -8.07
CA GLN A 223 14.83 4.88 -7.52
C GLN A 223 15.34 5.34 -6.17
N ILE A 224 15.65 4.41 -5.24
CA ILE A 224 16.31 4.74 -3.96
C ILE A 224 17.64 5.47 -4.20
N ASP A 225 18.41 5.04 -5.20
CA ASP A 225 19.74 5.57 -5.43
C ASP A 225 19.75 6.99 -5.99
N VAL A 226 18.69 7.42 -6.68
CA VAL A 226 18.72 8.66 -7.48
C VAL A 226 17.65 9.68 -7.09
N LEU A 227 16.54 9.27 -6.49
CA LEU A 227 15.47 10.19 -6.08
C LEU A 227 15.75 10.81 -4.70
N LEU A 228 16.61 10.18 -3.89
CA LEU A 228 16.96 10.64 -2.55
C LEU A 228 18.39 11.18 -2.54
N SER A 229 18.56 12.37 -1.97
CA SER A 229 19.88 12.90 -1.63
C SER A 229 20.55 12.03 -0.55
N PRO A 230 21.87 12.18 -0.29
CA PRO A 230 22.53 11.51 0.83
C PRO A 230 21.94 11.82 2.21
N ASP A 231 21.14 12.89 2.33
CA ASP A 231 20.43 13.27 3.56
C ASP A 231 18.94 12.84 3.51
N GLY A 232 18.54 12.04 2.53
CA GLY A 232 17.15 11.58 2.40
C GLY A 232 16.16 12.64 1.90
N TYR A 233 16.63 13.77 1.35
CA TYR A 233 15.75 14.74 0.69
C TYR A 233 15.29 14.18 -0.67
N TYR A 234 13.98 14.15 -0.90
CA TYR A 234 13.39 13.65 -2.14
C TYR A 234 13.36 14.74 -3.21
N ALA A 235 13.84 14.43 -4.41
CA ALA A 235 14.06 15.39 -5.49
C ALA A 235 12.80 16.19 -5.90
N GLU A 236 11.60 15.61 -5.77
CA GLU A 236 10.35 16.28 -6.15
C GLU A 236 9.81 17.25 -5.07
N GLY A 237 10.42 17.28 -3.88
CA GLY A 237 10.08 18.19 -2.78
C GLY A 237 9.19 17.57 -1.69
N PRO A 238 8.89 18.33 -0.60
CA PRO A 238 8.31 17.80 0.63
C PRO A 238 6.95 17.11 0.44
N TYR A 239 6.06 17.71 -0.36
CA TYR A 239 4.74 17.17 -0.64
C TYR A 239 4.80 15.81 -1.33
N TYR A 240 5.72 15.63 -2.28
CA TYR A 240 5.90 14.34 -2.95
C TYR A 240 6.78 13.38 -2.16
N GLN A 241 7.70 13.87 -1.32
CA GLN A 241 8.45 13.04 -0.38
C GLN A 241 7.50 12.26 0.51
N ARG A 242 6.53 12.95 1.13
CA ARG A 242 5.56 12.30 2.01
C ARG A 242 4.64 11.33 1.28
N TYR A 243 4.41 11.53 -0.01
CA TYR A 243 3.59 10.65 -0.84
C TYR A 243 4.37 9.41 -1.29
N ALA A 244 5.63 9.59 -1.73
CA ALA A 244 6.51 8.52 -2.17
C ALA A 244 7.09 7.69 -1.01
N LEU A 245 7.15 8.24 0.20
CA LEU A 245 7.61 7.51 1.39
C LEU A 245 6.78 6.26 1.66
N TRP A 246 5.47 6.28 1.38
CA TRP A 246 4.63 5.10 1.58
C TRP A 246 5.12 3.91 0.74
N PRO A 247 5.10 3.94 -0.61
CA PRO A 247 5.52 2.79 -1.42
C PRO A 247 6.99 2.42 -1.17
N PHE A 248 7.87 3.38 -0.84
CA PHE A 248 9.22 3.07 -0.40
C PHE A 248 9.23 2.20 0.86
N MET A 249 8.52 2.61 1.92
CA MET A 249 8.58 1.93 3.20
C MET A 249 7.88 0.57 3.20
N VAL A 250 6.70 0.46 2.59
CA VAL A 250 5.97 -0.82 2.58
C VAL A 250 6.66 -1.87 1.72
N PHE A 251 7.22 -1.48 0.56
CA PHE A 251 7.94 -2.43 -0.27
C PHE A 251 9.32 -2.76 0.32
N ALA A 252 10.04 -1.79 0.91
CA ALA A 252 11.26 -2.08 1.66
C ALA A 252 11.01 -3.07 2.81
N ASN A 253 9.90 -2.92 3.55
CA ASN A 253 9.54 -3.87 4.59
C ASN A 253 9.25 -5.27 4.03
N ALA A 254 8.57 -5.37 2.88
CA ALA A 254 8.36 -6.66 2.21
C ALA A 254 9.69 -7.29 1.76
N ILE A 255 10.61 -6.49 1.20
CA ILE A 255 11.95 -6.95 0.82
C ILE A 255 12.72 -7.45 2.05
N GLU A 256 12.73 -6.71 3.16
CA GLU A 256 13.43 -7.13 4.38
C GLU A 256 12.89 -8.46 4.93
N LYS A 257 11.56 -8.66 4.88
CA LYS A 257 10.90 -9.88 5.34
C LYS A 257 11.23 -11.10 4.46
N HIS A 258 11.27 -10.93 3.15
CA HIS A 258 11.36 -12.03 2.19
C HIS A 258 12.76 -12.26 1.61
N ASP A 259 13.57 -11.21 1.52
CA ASP A 259 14.92 -11.17 0.96
C ASP A 259 15.88 -10.33 1.85
N PRO A 260 16.11 -10.71 3.12
CA PRO A 260 16.97 -9.95 4.03
C PRO A 260 18.41 -9.77 3.51
N GLN A 261 18.87 -10.66 2.62
CA GLN A 261 20.17 -10.55 1.94
C GLN A 261 20.30 -9.32 1.03
N VAL A 262 19.20 -8.66 0.65
CA VAL A 262 19.22 -7.39 -0.10
C VAL A 262 19.68 -6.24 0.80
N GLU A 263 19.56 -6.39 2.13
CA GLU A 263 19.91 -5.39 3.14
C GLU A 263 19.30 -4.01 2.83
N ILE A 264 18.01 -3.99 2.48
CA ILE A 264 17.34 -2.85 1.86
C ILE A 264 17.39 -1.59 2.73
N PHE A 265 17.27 -1.73 4.06
CA PHE A 265 17.36 -0.61 4.99
C PHE A 265 18.80 -0.15 5.27
N LYS A 266 19.83 -0.88 4.83
CA LYS A 266 21.24 -0.46 4.88
C LYS A 266 21.72 0.17 3.58
N ARG A 267 20.97 -0.03 2.48
CA ARG A 267 21.31 0.51 1.15
C ARG A 267 21.58 2.01 1.24
N ARG A 268 22.67 2.45 0.58
CA ARG A 268 23.12 3.85 0.57
C ARG A 268 23.26 4.48 1.96
N GLY A 269 23.75 3.71 2.93
CA GLY A 269 23.96 4.21 4.30
C GLY A 269 22.67 4.40 5.10
N GLY A 270 21.59 3.72 4.71
CA GLY A 270 20.29 3.83 5.36
C GLY A 270 19.46 5.03 4.93
N VAL A 271 19.59 5.42 3.65
CA VAL A 271 18.92 6.60 3.09
C VAL A 271 17.39 6.55 3.22
N LEU A 272 16.78 5.36 3.22
CA LEU A 272 15.33 5.22 3.44
C LEU A 272 14.91 5.68 4.85
N LEU A 273 15.66 5.31 5.88
CA LEU A 273 15.39 5.74 7.25
C LEU A 273 15.68 7.22 7.44
N GLN A 274 16.69 7.74 6.75
CA GLN A 274 16.97 9.18 6.70
C GLN A 274 15.82 9.94 6.04
N ALA A 275 15.27 9.43 4.92
CA ALA A 275 14.17 10.08 4.22
C ALA A 275 12.90 10.22 5.09
N VAL A 276 12.65 9.29 6.01
CA VAL A 276 11.57 9.42 7.00
C VAL A 276 11.84 10.58 7.95
N ARG A 277 13.06 10.70 8.49
CA ARG A 277 13.45 11.81 9.37
C ARG A 277 13.37 13.15 8.65
N THR A 278 13.92 13.21 7.43
CA THR A 278 13.92 14.40 6.61
C THR A 278 12.51 14.86 6.25
N ALA A 279 11.55 13.95 6.05
CA ALA A 279 10.15 14.34 5.87
C ALA A 279 9.58 15.08 7.09
N ILE A 280 9.99 14.72 8.31
CA ILE A 280 9.59 15.44 9.53
C ILE A 280 10.26 16.82 9.57
N ASP A 281 11.55 16.90 9.25
CA ASP A 281 12.32 18.15 9.24
C ASP A 281 11.79 19.16 8.20
N LEU A 282 11.11 18.67 7.15
CA LEU A 282 10.46 19.48 6.12
C LEU A 282 9.04 19.95 6.51
N THR A 283 8.75 20.04 7.81
CA THR A 283 7.46 20.54 8.32
C THR A 283 7.62 21.76 9.22
N TYR A 284 6.58 22.60 9.23
CA TYR A 284 6.41 23.70 10.18
C TYR A 284 4.95 23.72 10.65
N ASN A 285 4.71 23.83 11.95
CA ASN A 285 3.37 23.68 12.56
C ASN A 285 2.63 22.42 12.05
N SER A 286 3.34 21.28 11.99
CA SER A 286 2.84 19.98 11.51
C SER A 286 2.44 19.92 10.04
N HIS A 287 2.66 20.97 9.25
CA HIS A 287 2.38 21.02 7.81
C HIS A 287 3.67 20.95 7.00
N PHE A 288 3.64 20.29 5.85
CA PHE A 288 4.79 20.25 4.95
C PHE A 288 5.07 21.63 4.35
N LEU A 289 6.34 21.98 4.19
CA LEU A 289 6.75 23.19 3.47
C LEU A 289 6.22 23.09 2.02
N PRO A 290 5.38 24.04 1.55
CA PRO A 290 4.75 23.96 0.24
C PRO A 290 5.70 24.44 -0.87
N LEU A 291 6.80 23.71 -1.04
CA LEU A 291 7.75 23.90 -2.13
C LEU A 291 7.35 23.01 -3.32
N ASN A 292 7.57 23.50 -4.54
CA ASN A 292 7.10 22.89 -5.80
C ASN A 292 5.56 22.72 -5.81
N ASP A 293 5.06 21.77 -6.60
CA ASP A 293 3.64 21.40 -6.62
C ASP A 293 3.25 20.79 -5.25
N ALA A 294 2.44 21.55 -4.50
CA ALA A 294 2.05 21.18 -3.14
C ALA A 294 0.68 21.71 -2.75
N LEU A 295 -0.08 20.90 -2.02
CA LEU A 295 -1.28 21.33 -1.31
C LEU A 295 -0.92 21.73 0.13
N LYS A 296 -1.33 22.92 0.55
CA LYS A 296 -0.90 23.54 1.82
C LYS A 296 -1.47 22.84 3.06
N GLU A 297 -2.59 22.15 2.90
CA GLU A 297 -3.29 21.44 3.96
C GLU A 297 -2.69 20.07 4.29
N LYS A 298 -1.65 19.62 3.58
CA LYS A 298 -0.99 18.36 3.90
C LYS A 298 -0.04 18.52 5.08
N GLY A 299 -0.31 17.74 6.12
CA GLY A 299 0.52 17.62 7.30
C GLY A 299 0.94 16.19 7.61
N LEU A 300 1.62 16.03 8.74
CA LEU A 300 2.09 14.73 9.25
C LEU A 300 0.95 13.72 9.50
N ASP A 301 -0.30 14.17 9.56
CA ASP A 301 -1.51 13.37 9.75
C ASP A 301 -2.25 13.00 8.46
N THR A 302 -1.71 13.39 7.30
CA THR A 302 -2.26 13.09 5.96
C THR A 302 -1.43 12.07 5.22
#